data_AF-A0AAW9NKA2-F1
#
_entry.id   AF-A0AAW9NKA2-F1
#
_cell.length_a   1.000
_cell.length_b   1.000
_cell.length_c   1.000
_cell.angle_alpha   90.00
_cell.angle_beta   90.00
_cell.angle_gamma   90.00
#
_symmetry.space_group_name_H-M   'P 1'
#
loop_
_entity.id
_entity.type
_entity.pdbx_description
1 polymer ?
#
loop_
_entity_poly.entity_id
_entity_poly.type
_entity_poly.pdbx_seq_one_letter_code
_entity_poly.pdbx_strand_id
1 'polypeptide(L)'
;MDELNTYVEKQAHLLEVYANKRLTIYKMKITHGFRLFAEQNALLAQGRTKPGNKVTNARDGQSIYNYGLAIDICLITPDGKKAVWDTKAILTRVVNRLDGSS
;
A
#
# COMPACT_ATOMS: atom_id res chain seq x y z
N MET A 1 -8.35 9.60 -2.92
CA MET A 1 -7.90 8.42 -2.14
C MET A 1 -9.07 8.13 -1.20
N ASP A 2 -10.24 7.99 -1.82
CA ASP A 2 -11.48 8.42 -1.20
C ASP A 2 -11.90 7.42 -0.12
N GLU A 3 -12.59 7.89 0.91
CA GLU A 3 -13.05 7.09 2.06
C GLU A 3 -11.95 6.57 3.01
N LEU A 4 -10.68 6.98 2.81
CA LEU A 4 -9.70 6.87 3.89
C LEU A 4 -10.09 7.76 5.08
N ASN A 5 -9.73 7.32 6.27
CA ASN A 5 -9.76 8.19 7.43
C ASN A 5 -8.90 9.44 7.15
N THR A 6 -9.45 10.64 7.41
CA THR A 6 -8.80 11.90 7.02
C THR A 6 -7.40 12.08 7.61
N TYR A 7 -7.13 11.52 8.79
CA TYR A 7 -5.78 11.52 9.35
C TYR A 7 -4.85 10.62 8.53
N VAL A 8 -5.30 9.41 8.20
CA VAL A 8 -4.52 8.44 7.41
C VAL A 8 -4.25 8.97 6.00
N GLU A 9 -5.23 9.60 5.36
CA GLU A 9 -5.05 10.23 4.05
C GLU A 9 -3.96 11.32 4.10
N LYS A 10 -4.02 12.21 5.10
CA LYS A 10 -3.00 13.26 5.28
C LYS A 10 -1.61 12.66 5.53
N GLN A 11 -1.49 11.65 6.40
CA GLN A 11 -0.21 11.00 6.66
C GLN A 11 0.32 10.24 5.45
N ALA A 12 -0.55 9.57 4.69
CA ALA A 12 -0.18 8.86 3.47
C ALA A 12 0.35 9.83 2.41
N HIS A 13 -0.31 10.97 2.21
CA HIS A 13 0.17 12.01 1.31
C HIS A 13 1.53 12.58 1.74
N LEU A 14 1.70 12.89 3.02
CA LEU A 14 2.99 13.36 3.54
C LEU A 14 4.09 12.30 3.35
N LEU A 15 3.79 11.04 3.62
CA LEU A 15 4.72 9.93 3.43
C LEU A 15 5.16 9.82 1.97
N GLU A 16 4.23 9.88 1.02
CA GLU A 16 4.55 9.83 -0.42
C GLU A 16 5.43 11.02 -0.84
N VAL A 17 5.08 12.23 -0.42
CA VAL A 17 5.88 13.44 -0.70
C VAL A 17 7.28 13.35 -0.11
N TYR A 18 7.40 12.99 1.17
CA TYR A 18 8.70 12.93 1.84
C TYR A 18 9.58 11.79 1.35
N ALA A 19 9.00 10.63 1.06
CA ALA A 19 9.72 9.52 0.45
C ALA A 19 10.25 9.92 -0.93
N ASN A 20 9.42 10.53 -1.78
CA ASN A 20 9.79 10.87 -3.15
C ASN A 20 10.79 12.03 -3.28
N LYS A 21 10.98 12.82 -2.22
CA LYS A 21 12.08 13.80 -2.11
C LYS A 21 13.43 13.15 -1.78
N ARG A 22 13.44 12.00 -1.10
CA ARG A 22 14.65 11.29 -0.63
C ARG A 22 15.06 10.12 -1.50
N LEU A 23 14.09 9.51 -2.18
CA LEU A 23 14.32 8.48 -3.17
C LEU A 23 14.84 9.12 -4.45
N THR A 24 16.06 8.76 -4.83
CA THR A 24 16.75 9.30 -6.00
C THR A 24 16.52 8.48 -7.27
N ILE A 25 16.38 7.16 -7.12
CA ILE A 25 16.26 6.22 -8.24
C ILE A 25 14.82 5.75 -8.43
N TYR A 26 14.12 5.45 -7.33
CA TYR A 26 12.76 4.93 -7.35
C TYR A 26 11.76 6.01 -6.97
N LYS A 27 10.49 5.78 -7.28
CA LYS A 27 9.38 6.56 -6.71
C LYS A 27 8.48 5.67 -5.88
N MET A 28 8.17 6.08 -4.66
CA MET A 28 7.15 5.40 -3.86
C MET A 28 5.77 5.83 -4.34
N LYS A 29 4.86 4.86 -4.45
CA LYS A 29 3.48 5.10 -4.83
C LYS A 29 2.54 4.33 -3.91
N ILE A 30 1.48 4.99 -3.47
CA ILE A 30 0.36 4.34 -2.79
C ILE A 30 -0.51 3.64 -3.84
N THR A 31 -0.85 2.38 -3.59
CA THR A 31 -1.55 1.51 -4.54
C THR A 31 -2.95 1.14 -4.08
N HIS A 32 -3.14 0.94 -2.78
CA HIS A 32 -4.43 0.63 -2.18
C HIS A 32 -4.61 1.39 -0.87
N GLY A 33 -5.87 1.62 -0.51
CA GLY A 33 -6.30 2.31 0.70
C GLY A 33 -7.62 1.74 1.19
N PHE A 34 -8.67 2.55 1.27
CA PHE A 34 -9.98 2.04 1.65
C PHE A 34 -10.46 0.89 0.73
N ARG A 35 -11.16 -0.09 1.32
CA ARG A 35 -11.76 -1.23 0.62
C ARG A 35 -13.16 -1.49 1.17
N LEU A 36 -14.16 -1.53 0.31
CA LEU A 36 -15.52 -1.87 0.71
C LEU A 36 -15.62 -3.31 1.24
N PHE A 37 -16.61 -3.58 2.09
CA PHE A 37 -16.88 -4.93 2.58
C PHE A 37 -17.12 -5.93 1.43
N ALA A 38 -17.88 -5.51 0.40
CA ALA A 38 -18.14 -6.33 -0.78
C ALA A 38 -16.85 -6.67 -1.56
N GLU A 39 -15.94 -5.71 -1.69
CA GLU A 39 -14.64 -5.92 -2.33
C GLU A 39 -13.76 -6.87 -1.51
N GLN A 40 -13.75 -6.74 -0.18
CA GLN A 40 -13.02 -7.65 0.71
C GLN A 40 -13.56 -9.09 0.60
N ASN A 41 -14.88 -9.27 0.55
CA ASN A 41 -15.48 -10.58 0.32
C ASN A 41 -15.13 -11.14 -1.06
N ALA A 42 -15.08 -10.30 -2.10
CA ALA A 42 -14.64 -10.72 -3.43
C ALA A 42 -13.17 -11.19 -3.43
N LEU A 43 -12.29 -10.53 -2.67
CA LEU A 43 -10.90 -10.97 -2.49
C LEU A 43 -10.80 -12.27 -1.69
N LEU A 44 -11.59 -12.43 -0.63
CA LEU A 44 -11.64 -13.67 0.16
C LEU A 44 -12.07 -14.87 -0.70
N ALA A 45 -13.01 -14.66 -1.63
CA ALA A 45 -13.49 -15.69 -2.53
C ALA A 45 -12.41 -16.23 -3.49
N GLN A 46 -11.38 -15.45 -3.82
CA GLN A 46 -10.31 -15.87 -4.72
C GLN A 46 -9.51 -17.05 -4.14
N GLY A 47 -9.29 -18.07 -4.97
CA GLY A 47 -8.62 -19.32 -4.58
C GLY A 47 -9.43 -20.15 -3.57
N ARG A 48 -10.72 -19.86 -3.40
CA ARG A 48 -11.66 -20.61 -2.55
C ARG A 48 -12.91 -20.99 -3.33
N THR A 49 -13.74 -20.01 -3.64
CA THR A 49 -15.00 -20.18 -4.39
C THR A 49 -14.94 -19.57 -5.79
N LYS A 50 -13.90 -18.78 -6.09
CA LYS A 50 -13.56 -18.27 -7.42
C LYS A 50 -12.12 -18.66 -7.79
N PRO A 51 -11.80 -18.86 -9.08
CA PRO A 51 -10.43 -19.09 -9.52
C PRO A 51 -9.47 -17.97 -9.10
N GLY A 52 -8.17 -18.28 -9.05
CA GLY A 52 -7.11 -17.33 -8.67
C GLY A 52 -6.38 -17.74 -7.40
N ASN A 53 -5.39 -16.93 -7.00
CA ASN A 53 -4.61 -17.17 -5.80
C ASN A 53 -5.36 -16.66 -4.57
N LYS A 54 -5.13 -17.30 -3.41
CA LYS A 54 -5.60 -16.77 -2.12
C LYS A 54 -4.78 -15.53 -1.77
N VAL A 55 -5.41 -14.36 -1.83
CA VAL A 55 -4.74 -13.06 -1.56
C VAL A 55 -5.04 -12.49 -0.17
N THR A 56 -6.01 -13.07 0.53
CA THR A 56 -6.36 -12.67 1.89
C THR A 56 -6.99 -13.81 2.69
N ASN A 57 -6.92 -13.70 4.01
CA ASN A 57 -7.62 -14.56 4.97
C ASN A 57 -8.71 -13.80 5.75
N ALA A 58 -8.82 -12.48 5.59
CA ALA A 58 -9.77 -11.65 6.32
C ALA A 58 -11.15 -11.64 5.61
N ARG A 59 -12.22 -11.81 6.40
CA ARG A 59 -13.59 -11.53 5.97
C ARG A 59 -13.86 -10.02 5.94
N ASP A 60 -15.00 -9.62 5.40
CA ASP A 60 -15.54 -8.29 5.63
C ASP A 60 -15.58 -7.96 7.13
N GLY A 61 -15.22 -6.71 7.47
CA GLY A 61 -15.12 -6.26 8.86
C GLY A 61 -13.88 -6.77 9.61
N GLN A 62 -13.14 -7.73 9.05
CA GLN A 62 -11.90 -8.25 9.65
C GLN A 62 -10.64 -7.64 9.04
N SER A 63 -10.79 -6.81 8.00
CA SER A 63 -9.70 -6.14 7.31
C SER A 63 -9.66 -4.67 7.70
N ILE A 64 -8.49 -4.16 8.13
CA ILE A 64 -8.31 -2.75 8.51
C ILE A 64 -8.58 -1.79 7.33
N TYR A 65 -8.39 -2.28 6.09
CA TYR A 65 -8.74 -1.55 4.87
C TYR A 65 -10.25 -1.22 4.81
N ASN A 66 -11.12 -2.01 5.47
CA ASN A 66 -12.56 -1.73 5.53
C ASN A 66 -12.93 -0.50 6.37
N TYR A 67 -11.98 0.01 7.14
CA TYR A 67 -12.18 1.17 8.01
C TYR A 67 -11.39 2.39 7.54
N GLY A 68 -10.73 2.31 6.37
CA GLY A 68 -9.93 3.40 5.81
C GLY A 68 -8.67 3.69 6.63
N LEU A 69 -8.15 2.67 7.34
CA LEU A 69 -7.05 2.81 8.29
C LEU A 69 -5.74 2.17 7.82
N ALA A 70 -5.70 1.63 6.60
CA ALA A 70 -4.53 0.97 6.03
C ALA A 70 -4.27 1.44 4.60
N ILE A 71 -2.99 1.37 4.20
CA ILE A 71 -2.53 1.66 2.85
C ILE A 71 -1.52 0.60 2.40
N ASP A 72 -1.50 0.32 1.10
CA ASP A 72 -0.44 -0.47 0.46
C ASP A 72 0.45 0.45 -0.37
N ILE A 73 1.76 0.30 -0.24
CA ILE A 73 2.75 1.03 -1.01
C ILE A 73 3.60 0.09 -1.86
N CYS A 74 4.13 0.62 -2.96
CA CYS A 74 5.16 -0.02 -3.75
C CYS A 74 6.22 1.00 -4.17
N LEU A 75 7.35 0.51 -4.70
CA LEU A 75 8.30 1.34 -5.41
C LEU A 75 8.10 1.18 -6.92
N ILE A 76 8.25 2.26 -7.67
CA ILE A 76 8.20 2.30 -9.12
C ILE A 76 9.61 2.53 -9.63
N THR A 77 10.02 1.76 -10.64
CA THR A 77 11.31 1.90 -11.33
C THR A 77 11.44 3.27 -12.00
N PRO A 78 12.67 3.77 -12.25
CA PRO A 78 12.88 5.10 -12.84
C PRO A 78 12.17 5.30 -14.18
N ASP A 79 12.01 4.23 -14.97
CA ASP A 79 11.33 4.25 -16.26
C ASP A 79 9.79 4.25 -16.15
N GLY A 80 9.25 4.15 -14.93
CA GLY A 80 7.81 4.11 -14.66
C GLY A 80 7.13 2.78 -15.00
N LYS A 81 7.88 1.77 -15.48
CA LYS A 81 7.27 0.58 -16.10
C LYS A 81 7.04 -0.59 -15.15
N LYS A 82 7.72 -0.63 -14.00
CA LYS A 82 7.65 -1.77 -13.08
C LYS A 82 7.39 -1.33 -11.65
N ALA A 83 6.49 -2.04 -11.00
CA ALA A 83 6.31 -1.98 -9.56
C ALA A 83 7.20 -3.02 -8.87
N VAL A 84 7.88 -2.59 -7.82
CA VAL A 84 8.73 -3.38 -6.93
C VAL A 84 8.01 -3.48 -5.59
N TRP A 85 7.66 -4.72 -5.23
CA TRP A 85 6.86 -5.05 -4.04
C TRP A 85 7.70 -5.66 -2.91
N ASP A 86 9.01 -5.81 -3.12
CA ASP A 86 9.91 -6.44 -2.16
C ASP A 86 10.05 -5.58 -0.89
N THR A 87 9.67 -6.16 0.27
CA THR A 87 9.66 -5.47 1.56
C THR A 87 11.06 -5.00 1.95
N LYS A 88 12.11 -5.78 1.69
CA LYS A 88 13.48 -5.38 2.00
C LYS A 88 13.88 -4.16 1.18
N ALA A 89 13.58 -4.16 -0.12
CA ALA A 89 13.84 -3.02 -0.99
C ALA A 89 13.09 -1.77 -0.54
N ILE A 90 11.82 -1.90 -0.14
CA ILE A 90 11.00 -0.80 0.39
C ILE A 90 11.60 -0.26 1.69
N LEU A 91 11.86 -1.12 2.68
CA LEU A 91 12.38 -0.70 3.99
C LEU A 91 13.75 -0.01 3.86
N THR A 92 14.69 -0.61 3.12
CA THR A 92 16.04 -0.05 2.94
C THR A 92 16.04 1.31 2.23
N ARG A 93 15.05 1.58 1.37
CA ARG A 93 15.05 2.79 0.53
C ARG A 93 14.13 3.89 1.04
N VAL A 94 12.96 3.51 1.57
CA VAL A 94 11.96 4.45 2.07
C VAL A 94 12.22 4.74 3.54
N VAL A 95 12.16 3.72 4.40
CA VAL A 95 12.17 3.92 5.87
C VAL A 95 13.53 4.43 6.34
N ASN A 96 14.64 3.78 5.96
CA ASN A 96 16.00 4.17 6.35
C ASN A 96 16.48 5.51 5.75
N ARG A 97 15.68 6.17 4.92
CA ARG A 97 15.98 7.53 4.44
C ARG A 97 15.13 8.58 5.11
N LEU A 98 14.02 8.18 5.73
CA LEU A 98 13.12 9.06 6.45
C LEU A 98 13.60 9.33 7.88
N ASP A 99 14.32 8.39 8.50
CA ASP A 99 14.84 8.47 9.87
C ASP A 99 16.08 9.37 10.04
N GLY A 100 16.74 9.78 8.95
CA GLY A 100 17.81 10.79 8.99
C GLY A 100 19.09 10.36 9.71
N SER A 101 19.18 9.10 10.14
CA SER A 101 20.40 8.48 10.67
C SER A 101 21.34 8.10 9.52
N SER A 102 22.13 9.07 9.07
CA SER A 102 23.43 8.86 8.41
C SER A 102 24.53 9.30 9.34
#